data_AF-A0A971TF37-F1
#
_entry.id   AF-A0A971TF37-F1
#
_cell.length_a   1.000
_cell.length_b   1.000
_cell.length_c   1.000
_cell.angle_alpha   90.00
_cell.angle_beta   90.00
_cell.angle_gamma   90.00
#
_symmetry.space_group_name_H-M   'P 1'
#
loop_
_entity.id
_entity.type
_entity.pdbx_description
1 polymer ?
#
loop_
_entity_poly.entity_id
_entity_poly.type
_entity_poly.pdbx_seq_one_letter_code
_entity_poly.pdbx_strand_id
1 'polypeptide(L)'
;MEIIAFNRSDLIEQPLDTCLQDILFQPEENNFRGVKQLQLKLRDMKNSYLPDDKQVVEPGIELFQALRQSNHQVRAGRPVMFIFPTYRTLVKYRLLLKSYFRTSVLRELHGNIDPHWQPTLIDELSRGRNYIYLSTIAFFKYYMRTRNLPENLKYIFYLWSNHSDEHINEYLQGRNLYSLGIIEESRILSGKPDFAKGRRVLVYANRNTTLRSFASARQPLSIEAGVNDMRKRNTIRRTFLQAPEGILLSDGVNTGTARLTNTDVYFADIPYSIYEAQMVMDQLAAGEDKEAWTLFNDDDLHFNRHYLKRTYPKVELIQKVLAYFKKLQRNQLNTDINRLCSSIGDYLQSDFKSADLIPVLHIMAELGLCEYQKKGSIMAIKFIKSHNSTVNLGDSLYYLEGQVEKKEFNRWERELNKKLYGD
;
A
#
# COMPACT_ATOMS: atom_id res chain seq x y z
N MET A 1 -24.40 -23.52 3.00
CA MET A 1 -24.33 -24.70 2.12
C MET A 1 -23.02 -25.38 2.42
N GLU A 2 -23.06 -26.63 2.89
CA GLU A 2 -21.86 -27.42 3.15
C GLU A 2 -21.49 -28.16 1.85
N ILE A 3 -20.26 -27.98 1.37
CA ILE A 3 -19.80 -28.55 0.10
C ILE A 3 -18.69 -29.55 0.40
N ILE A 4 -18.83 -30.78 -0.08
CA ILE A 4 -17.80 -31.82 0.03
C ILE A 4 -17.22 -32.04 -1.37
N ALA A 5 -15.95 -31.69 -1.55
CA ALA A 5 -15.23 -31.87 -2.81
C ALA A 5 -14.30 -33.09 -2.72
N PHE A 6 -14.63 -34.17 -3.42
CA PHE A 6 -13.78 -35.37 -3.51
C PHE A 6 -12.68 -35.18 -4.56
N ASN A 7 -11.48 -35.73 -4.32
CA ASN A 7 -10.31 -35.66 -5.22
C ASN A 7 -9.84 -34.25 -5.58
N ARG A 8 -10.04 -33.28 -4.68
CA ARG A 8 -9.62 -31.88 -4.85
C ARG A 8 -8.58 -31.43 -3.83
N SER A 9 -7.57 -32.26 -3.57
CA SER A 9 -6.43 -31.87 -2.70
C SER A 9 -5.70 -30.62 -3.23
N ASP A 10 -5.78 -30.37 -4.54
CA ASP A 10 -5.30 -29.16 -5.20
C ASP A 10 -5.92 -27.86 -4.63
N LEU A 11 -7.08 -27.93 -3.97
CA LEU A 11 -7.74 -26.81 -3.32
C LEU A 11 -7.17 -26.47 -1.93
N ILE A 12 -6.53 -27.43 -1.26
CA ILE A 12 -5.98 -27.25 0.11
C ILE A 12 -4.78 -26.29 0.08
N GLU A 13 -3.89 -26.49 -0.90
CA GLU A 13 -2.64 -25.73 -1.08
C GLU A 13 -2.81 -24.47 -1.95
N GLN A 14 -4.04 -24.02 -2.23
CA GLN A 14 -4.20 -22.83 -3.06
C GLN A 14 -3.66 -21.57 -2.38
N PRO A 15 -2.93 -20.72 -3.13
CA PRO A 15 -2.40 -19.47 -2.60
C PRO A 15 -3.49 -18.42 -2.39
N LEU A 16 -4.73 -18.67 -2.84
CA LEU A 16 -5.87 -17.77 -2.70
C LEU A 16 -6.47 -17.87 -1.30
N ASP A 17 -6.81 -16.72 -0.70
CA ASP A 17 -7.42 -16.67 0.63
C ASP A 17 -8.92 -16.94 0.53
N THR A 18 -9.61 -16.08 -0.21
CA THR A 18 -11.05 -16.17 -0.38
C THR A 18 -11.38 -15.83 -1.82
N CYS A 19 -11.95 -16.78 -2.54
CA CYS A 19 -12.29 -16.61 -3.94
C CYS A 19 -13.76 -17.00 -4.14
N LEU A 20 -14.55 -16.08 -4.67
CA LEU A 20 -15.86 -16.43 -5.21
C LEU A 20 -15.66 -17.43 -6.36
N GLN A 21 -16.52 -18.44 -6.40
CA GLN A 21 -16.48 -19.46 -7.44
C GLN A 21 -17.76 -19.36 -8.25
N ASP A 22 -17.61 -19.34 -9.57
CA ASP A 22 -18.71 -19.61 -10.47
C ASP A 22 -18.87 -21.13 -10.50
N ILE A 23 -20.03 -21.58 -10.05
CA ILE A 23 -20.36 -23.00 -9.96
C ILE A 23 -21.40 -23.34 -11.02
N LEU A 24 -21.07 -24.32 -11.86
CA LEU A 24 -22.06 -25.00 -12.68
C LEU A 24 -22.46 -26.27 -11.94
N PHE A 25 -23.75 -26.47 -11.68
CA PHE A 25 -24.22 -27.63 -10.95
C PHE A 25 -25.45 -28.25 -11.60
N GLN A 26 -25.67 -29.53 -11.30
CA GLN A 26 -26.88 -30.25 -11.65
C GLN A 26 -27.52 -30.80 -10.37
N PRO A 27 -28.84 -30.63 -10.17
CA PRO A 27 -29.54 -31.31 -9.10
C PRO A 27 -29.58 -32.82 -9.37
N GLU A 28 -29.27 -33.63 -8.35
CA GLU A 28 -29.30 -35.09 -8.41
C GLU A 28 -29.97 -35.63 -7.13
N GLU A 29 -30.77 -36.69 -7.24
CA GLU A 29 -31.27 -37.43 -6.07
C GLU A 29 -30.18 -38.40 -5.59
N ASN A 30 -29.71 -38.21 -4.36
CA ASN A 30 -28.89 -39.20 -3.67
C ASN A 30 -29.77 -40.08 -2.78
N ASN A 31 -29.57 -41.39 -2.84
CA ASN A 31 -30.21 -42.34 -1.93
C ASN A 31 -29.14 -43.04 -1.10
N PHE A 32 -29.04 -42.66 0.17
CA PHE A 32 -28.13 -43.29 1.12
C PHE A 32 -28.92 -43.88 2.28
N ARG A 33 -28.76 -45.19 2.52
CA ARG A 33 -29.48 -45.94 3.55
C ARG A 33 -31.01 -45.79 3.49
N GLY A 34 -31.57 -45.68 2.28
CA GLY A 34 -33.03 -45.56 2.06
C GLY A 34 -33.59 -44.15 2.23
N VAL A 35 -32.74 -43.16 2.58
CA VAL A 35 -33.14 -41.76 2.66
C VAL A 35 -32.77 -41.06 1.35
N LYS A 36 -33.78 -40.52 0.66
CA LYS A 36 -33.59 -39.70 -0.54
C LYS A 36 -33.36 -38.24 -0.15
N GLN A 37 -32.31 -37.63 -0.67
CA GLN A 37 -32.04 -36.20 -0.52
C GLN A 37 -31.62 -35.61 -1.86
N LEU A 38 -32.12 -34.41 -2.15
CA LEU A 38 -31.67 -33.64 -3.30
C LEU A 38 -30.27 -33.08 -3.01
N GLN A 39 -29.31 -33.34 -3.87
CA GLN A 39 -27.94 -32.85 -3.76
C GLN A 39 -27.57 -32.06 -5.02
N LEU A 40 -26.73 -31.03 -4.86
CA LEU A 40 -26.17 -30.28 -5.98
C LEU A 40 -24.84 -30.91 -6.36
N LYS A 41 -24.80 -31.57 -7.52
CA LYS A 41 -23.56 -32.09 -8.08
C LYS A 41 -22.87 -31.00 -8.88
N LEU A 42 -21.74 -30.53 -8.37
CA LEU A 42 -20.89 -29.58 -9.09
C LEU A 42 -20.34 -30.26 -10.36
N ARG A 43 -20.66 -29.69 -11.52
CA ARG A 43 -20.15 -30.09 -12.84
C ARG A 43 -18.89 -29.35 -13.20
N ASP A 44 -18.85 -28.06 -12.87
CA ASP A 44 -17.69 -27.21 -13.06
C ASP A 44 -17.61 -26.17 -11.93
N MET A 45 -16.39 -25.73 -11.65
CA MET A 45 -16.10 -24.69 -10.68
C MET A 45 -14.87 -23.92 -11.14
N LYS A 46 -15.05 -22.63 -11.42
CA LYS A 46 -13.96 -21.70 -11.71
C LYS A 46 -13.99 -20.53 -10.74
N ASN A 47 -12.85 -19.88 -10.58
CA ASN A 47 -12.79 -18.64 -9.83
C ASN A 47 -13.56 -17.52 -10.56
N SER A 48 -14.47 -16.81 -9.88
CA SER A 48 -15.31 -15.75 -10.48
C SER A 48 -14.54 -14.55 -11.03
N TYR A 49 -13.29 -14.37 -10.63
CA TYR A 49 -12.43 -13.33 -11.20
C TYR A 49 -11.89 -13.70 -12.59
N LEU A 50 -12.06 -14.95 -13.05
CA LEU A 50 -11.69 -15.39 -14.38
C LEU A 50 -12.84 -15.05 -15.33
N PRO A 51 -12.64 -14.10 -16.27
CA PRO A 51 -13.70 -13.76 -17.22
C PRO A 51 -14.02 -14.99 -18.08
N ASP A 52 -15.30 -15.16 -18.39
CA ASP A 52 -15.77 -16.22 -19.32
C ASP A 52 -15.21 -16.01 -20.72
N ASP A 53 -15.11 -14.75 -21.13
CA ASP A 53 -14.54 -14.37 -22.41
C ASP A 53 -13.12 -13.82 -22.24
N LYS A 54 -12.17 -14.40 -22.99
CA LYS A 54 -10.76 -14.01 -22.95
C LYS A 54 -10.49 -12.67 -23.66
N GLN A 55 -11.49 -12.11 -24.36
CA GLN A 55 -11.35 -10.91 -25.19
C GLN A 55 -11.82 -9.61 -24.54
N VAL A 56 -12.37 -9.63 -23.33
CA VAL A 56 -12.80 -8.39 -22.65
C VAL A 56 -11.56 -7.55 -22.35
N VAL A 57 -11.46 -6.34 -22.91
CA VAL A 57 -10.40 -5.36 -22.63
C VAL A 57 -11.04 -4.21 -21.86
N GLU A 58 -11.11 -4.32 -20.55
CA GLU A 58 -11.59 -3.25 -19.67
C GLU A 58 -10.43 -2.62 -18.88
N PRO A 59 -10.47 -1.30 -18.59
CA PRO A 59 -9.48 -0.66 -17.72
C PRO A 59 -9.36 -1.38 -16.36
N GLY A 60 -8.15 -1.80 -15.99
CA GLY A 60 -7.88 -2.59 -14.78
C GLY A 60 -7.74 -4.09 -15.02
N ILE A 61 -7.90 -4.55 -16.28
CA ILE A 61 -7.61 -5.93 -16.65
C ILE A 61 -6.14 -6.31 -16.41
N GLU A 62 -5.22 -5.35 -16.48
CA GLU A 62 -3.79 -5.57 -16.23
C GLU A 62 -3.57 -6.10 -14.82
N LEU A 63 -4.28 -5.54 -13.84
CA LEU A 63 -4.23 -6.02 -12.47
C LEU A 63 -4.79 -7.44 -12.38
N PHE A 64 -5.94 -7.73 -12.99
CA PHE A 64 -6.50 -9.09 -13.00
C PHE A 64 -5.58 -10.11 -13.66
N GLN A 65 -4.95 -9.74 -14.78
CA GLN A 65 -3.93 -10.57 -15.45
C GLN A 65 -2.73 -10.80 -14.53
N ALA A 66 -2.27 -9.76 -13.82
CA ALA A 66 -1.19 -9.88 -12.85
C ALA A 66 -1.55 -10.80 -11.68
N LEU A 67 -2.77 -10.69 -11.13
CA LEU A 67 -3.26 -11.59 -10.08
C LEU A 67 -3.33 -13.04 -10.56
N ARG A 68 -3.88 -13.27 -11.75
CA ARG A 68 -3.95 -14.60 -12.36
C ARG A 68 -2.57 -15.20 -12.58
N GLN A 69 -1.65 -14.40 -13.15
CA GLN A 69 -0.30 -14.84 -13.43
C GLN A 69 0.48 -15.10 -12.14
N SER A 70 0.29 -14.27 -11.12
CA SER A 70 0.87 -14.48 -9.78
C SER A 70 0.41 -15.80 -9.17
N ASN A 71 -0.90 -16.10 -9.21
CA ASN A 71 -1.44 -17.37 -8.75
C ASN A 71 -0.80 -18.56 -9.51
N HIS A 72 -0.68 -18.47 -10.83
CA HIS A 72 -0.08 -19.53 -11.64
C HIS A 72 1.41 -19.77 -11.29
N GLN A 73 2.20 -18.72 -11.12
CA GLN A 73 3.61 -18.84 -10.76
C GLN A 73 3.80 -19.42 -9.36
N VAL A 74 3.04 -18.93 -8.37
CA VAL A 74 3.14 -19.42 -6.98
C VAL A 74 2.74 -20.89 -6.88
N ARG A 75 1.70 -21.32 -7.59
CA ARG A 75 1.34 -22.75 -7.68
C ARG A 75 2.43 -23.60 -8.33
N ALA A 76 3.23 -23.02 -9.22
CA ALA A 76 4.37 -23.67 -9.85
C ALA A 76 5.67 -23.56 -9.02
N GLY A 77 5.60 -23.12 -7.75
CA GLY A 77 6.77 -23.02 -6.88
C GLY A 77 7.69 -21.83 -7.18
N ARG A 78 7.22 -20.84 -7.95
CA ARG A 78 8.04 -19.70 -8.40
C ARG A 78 7.56 -18.37 -7.84
N PRO A 79 8.47 -17.51 -7.36
CA PRO A 79 8.12 -16.20 -6.86
C PRO A 79 7.66 -15.25 -7.96
N VAL A 80 6.94 -14.21 -7.54
CA VAL A 80 6.59 -13.03 -8.34
C VAL A 80 6.83 -11.78 -7.51
N MET A 81 7.04 -10.65 -8.17
CA MET A 81 7.30 -9.38 -7.49
C MET A 81 6.40 -8.27 -8.03
N PHE A 82 5.79 -7.51 -7.13
CA PHE A 82 5.14 -6.24 -7.41
C PHE A 82 6.06 -5.11 -6.93
N ILE A 83 6.34 -4.15 -7.80
CA ILE A 83 7.15 -2.96 -7.48
C ILE A 83 6.23 -1.75 -7.44
N PHE A 84 6.15 -1.14 -6.26
CA PHE A 84 5.35 0.04 -5.95
C PHE A 84 6.24 1.30 -5.95
N PRO A 85 5.77 2.43 -6.48
CA PRO A 85 6.57 3.66 -6.51
C PRO A 85 6.84 4.22 -5.11
N THR A 86 5.92 4.02 -4.15
CA THR A 86 6.06 4.51 -2.77
C THR A 86 5.49 3.53 -1.76
N TYR A 87 5.95 3.57 -0.51
CA TYR A 87 5.38 2.79 0.59
C TYR A 87 3.86 3.02 0.75
N ARG A 88 3.37 4.26 0.60
CA ARG A 88 1.93 4.52 0.71
C ARG A 88 1.10 3.78 -0.34
N THR A 89 1.56 3.73 -1.58
CA THR A 89 0.87 2.97 -2.63
C THR A 89 0.88 1.46 -2.35
N LEU A 90 2.02 0.94 -1.86
CA LEU A 90 2.14 -0.46 -1.43
C LEU A 90 1.11 -0.79 -0.34
N VAL A 91 0.99 0.04 0.70
CA VAL A 91 0.05 -0.19 1.81
C VAL A 91 -1.40 -0.27 1.30
N LYS A 92 -1.78 0.57 0.33
CA LYS A 92 -3.12 0.56 -0.24
C LYS A 92 -3.37 -0.69 -1.10
N TYR A 93 -2.43 -1.04 -1.97
CA TYR A 93 -2.54 -2.25 -2.79
C TYR A 93 -2.46 -3.55 -1.99
N ARG A 94 -1.72 -3.55 -0.87
CA ARG A 94 -1.65 -4.70 0.04
C ARG A 94 -3.03 -5.12 0.51
N LEU A 95 -3.92 -4.18 0.82
CA LEU A 95 -5.29 -4.50 1.25
C LEU A 95 -6.05 -5.23 0.14
N LEU A 96 -5.94 -4.75 -1.10
CA LEU A 96 -6.51 -5.41 -2.27
C LEU A 96 -5.93 -6.80 -2.47
N LEU A 97 -4.61 -6.96 -2.41
CA LEU A 97 -3.95 -8.26 -2.58
C LEU A 97 -4.30 -9.25 -1.46
N LYS A 98 -4.47 -8.79 -0.22
CA LYS A 98 -4.93 -9.62 0.91
C LYS A 98 -6.38 -10.11 0.75
N SER A 99 -7.20 -9.43 -0.05
CA SER A 99 -8.54 -9.96 -0.36
C SER A 99 -8.52 -11.16 -1.31
N TYR A 100 -7.42 -11.33 -2.03
CA TYR A 100 -7.26 -12.32 -3.08
C TYR A 100 -6.32 -13.46 -2.67
N PHE A 101 -5.16 -13.14 -2.11
CA PHE A 101 -4.12 -14.08 -1.70
C PHE A 101 -4.05 -14.27 -0.20
N ARG A 102 -3.71 -15.49 0.24
CA ARG A 102 -3.44 -15.80 1.66
C ARG A 102 -2.31 -14.91 2.16
N THR A 103 -2.46 -14.39 3.37
CA THR A 103 -1.39 -13.56 3.97
C THR A 103 -0.07 -14.32 4.06
N SER A 104 -0.10 -15.66 4.20
CA SER A 104 1.09 -16.50 4.24
C SER A 104 1.93 -16.49 2.96
N VAL A 105 1.32 -16.22 1.78
CA VAL A 105 2.04 -16.16 0.50
C VAL A 105 2.54 -14.76 0.14
N LEU A 106 2.11 -13.73 0.86
CA LEU A 106 2.53 -12.34 0.65
C LEU A 106 3.76 -12.02 1.50
N ARG A 107 4.75 -11.35 0.93
CA ARG A 107 5.94 -10.84 1.65
C ARG A 107 6.19 -9.38 1.29
N GLU A 108 6.16 -8.51 2.29
CA GLU A 108 6.44 -7.08 2.13
C GLU A 108 7.96 -6.85 2.18
N LEU A 109 8.47 -5.94 1.34
CA LEU A 109 9.88 -5.57 1.22
C LEU A 109 10.00 -4.04 1.08
N HIS A 110 10.18 -3.33 2.18
CA HIS A 110 10.24 -1.88 2.21
C HIS A 110 10.89 -1.35 3.50
N GLY A 111 11.22 -0.05 3.54
CA GLY A 111 11.90 0.54 4.69
C GLY A 111 11.13 0.56 6.00
N ASN A 112 9.79 0.49 5.98
CA ASN A 112 8.98 0.49 7.22
C ASN A 112 8.90 -0.87 7.96
N ILE A 113 9.64 -1.89 7.52
CA ILE A 113 9.66 -3.19 8.20
C ILE A 113 10.57 -3.10 9.42
N ASP A 114 10.18 -3.74 10.52
CA ASP A 114 11.03 -3.85 11.71
C ASP A 114 12.46 -4.29 11.31
N PRO A 115 13.50 -3.52 11.68
CA PRO A 115 14.88 -3.79 11.27
C PRO A 115 15.35 -5.21 11.60
N HIS A 116 14.80 -5.84 12.65
CA HIS A 116 15.13 -7.20 13.03
C HIS A 116 14.78 -8.24 11.95
N TRP A 117 13.69 -8.03 11.21
CA TRP A 117 13.21 -8.98 10.19
C TRP A 117 13.81 -8.75 8.80
N GLN A 118 14.39 -7.57 8.54
CA GLN A 118 14.87 -7.21 7.21
C GLN A 118 15.92 -8.18 6.63
N PRO A 119 16.97 -8.61 7.38
CA PRO A 119 17.95 -9.55 6.83
C PRO A 119 17.33 -10.87 6.40
N THR A 120 16.35 -11.36 7.16
CA THR A 120 15.62 -12.60 6.87
C THR A 120 14.82 -12.47 5.58
N LEU A 121 14.07 -11.37 5.41
CA LEU A 121 13.24 -11.16 4.21
C LEU A 121 14.08 -10.96 2.94
N ILE A 122 15.22 -10.26 3.06
CA ILE A 122 16.18 -10.10 1.97
C ILE A 122 16.76 -11.47 1.57
N ASP A 123 17.14 -12.29 2.55
CA ASP A 123 17.63 -13.66 2.30
C ASP A 123 16.56 -14.56 1.66
N GLU A 124 15.30 -14.47 2.10
CA GLU A 124 14.19 -15.19 1.47
C GLU A 124 14.06 -14.85 -0.02
N LEU A 125 14.13 -13.55 -0.38
CA LEU A 125 14.11 -13.11 -1.77
C LEU A 125 15.35 -13.61 -2.52
N SER A 126 16.54 -13.46 -1.96
CA SER A 126 17.79 -13.92 -2.61
C SER A 126 17.79 -15.42 -2.89
N ARG A 127 17.16 -16.22 -2.03
CA ARG A 127 16.99 -17.67 -2.21
C ARG A 127 15.84 -18.05 -3.15
N GLY A 128 15.12 -17.07 -3.70
CA GLY A 128 13.99 -17.31 -4.59
C GLY A 128 12.84 -18.07 -3.94
N ARG A 129 12.59 -17.83 -2.64
CA ARG A 129 11.48 -18.48 -1.92
C ARG A 129 10.15 -18.16 -2.60
N ASN A 130 9.26 -19.15 -2.63
CA ASN A 130 8.00 -19.08 -3.36
C ASN A 130 6.97 -18.17 -2.67
N TYR A 131 7.07 -16.85 -2.92
CA TYR A 131 6.17 -15.84 -2.41
C TYR A 131 5.79 -14.81 -3.47
N ILE A 132 4.74 -14.05 -3.17
CA ILE A 132 4.40 -12.81 -3.85
C ILE A 132 5.05 -11.67 -3.06
N TYR A 133 6.13 -11.14 -3.60
CA TYR A 133 6.87 -10.04 -3.00
C TYR A 133 6.22 -8.69 -3.34
N LEU A 134 5.97 -7.87 -2.33
CA LEU A 134 5.46 -6.51 -2.45
C LEU A 134 6.61 -5.57 -2.08
N SER A 135 7.27 -5.00 -3.08
CA SER A 135 8.46 -4.17 -2.90
C SER A 135 8.17 -2.70 -3.20
N THR A 136 8.78 -1.77 -2.46
CA THR A 136 8.87 -0.39 -2.92
C THR A 136 10.03 -0.22 -3.89
N ILE A 137 10.01 0.88 -4.67
CA ILE A 137 11.12 1.23 -5.56
C ILE A 137 12.39 1.57 -4.77
N ALA A 138 12.24 2.11 -3.56
CA ALA A 138 13.36 2.40 -2.66
C ALA A 138 14.08 1.12 -2.25
N PHE A 139 13.33 0.10 -1.82
CA PHE A 139 13.88 -1.22 -1.54
C PHE A 139 14.51 -1.84 -2.79
N PHE A 140 13.81 -1.80 -3.92
CA PHE A 140 14.29 -2.42 -5.15
C PHE A 140 15.65 -1.83 -5.57
N LYS A 141 15.78 -0.50 -5.59
CA LYS A 141 17.04 0.18 -5.88
C LYS A 141 18.14 -0.13 -4.86
N TYR A 142 17.79 -0.32 -3.58
CA TYR A 142 18.75 -0.76 -2.57
C TYR A 142 19.26 -2.18 -2.85
N TYR A 143 18.35 -3.12 -3.13
CA TYR A 143 18.68 -4.52 -3.41
C TYR A 143 19.59 -4.66 -4.64
N MET A 144 19.30 -3.91 -5.71
CA MET A 144 20.09 -3.87 -6.95
C MET A 144 21.57 -3.54 -6.74
N ARG A 145 21.91 -2.74 -5.72
CA ARG A 145 23.29 -2.30 -5.48
C ARG A 145 24.21 -3.44 -5.04
N THR A 146 23.65 -4.49 -4.45
CA THR A 146 24.44 -5.50 -3.72
C THR A 146 24.11 -6.93 -4.11
N ARG A 147 23.01 -7.17 -4.84
CA ARG A 147 22.48 -8.50 -5.08
C ARG A 147 21.89 -8.63 -6.48
N ASN A 148 21.83 -9.86 -6.96
CA ASN A 148 21.07 -10.24 -8.15
C ASN A 148 19.70 -10.79 -7.75
N LEU A 149 18.71 -10.63 -8.63
CA LEU A 149 17.43 -11.29 -8.47
C LEU A 149 17.57 -12.80 -8.70
N PRO A 150 16.83 -13.63 -7.96
CA PRO A 150 16.91 -15.07 -8.10
C PRO A 150 16.46 -15.51 -9.51
N GLU A 151 17.12 -16.52 -10.08
CA GLU A 151 16.87 -16.97 -11.45
C GLU A 151 15.42 -17.43 -11.69
N ASN A 152 14.79 -18.01 -10.67
CA ASN A 152 13.41 -18.50 -10.73
C ASN A 152 12.35 -17.38 -10.62
N LEU A 153 12.71 -16.13 -10.30
CA LEU A 153 11.82 -14.98 -10.38
C LEU A 153 11.74 -14.49 -11.83
N LYS A 154 10.67 -14.90 -12.54
CA LYS A 154 10.48 -14.58 -13.96
C LYS A 154 9.49 -13.45 -14.23
N TYR A 155 8.61 -13.15 -13.29
CA TYR A 155 7.50 -12.21 -13.47
C TYR A 155 7.59 -11.06 -12.48
N ILE A 156 7.60 -9.84 -13.02
CA ILE A 156 7.67 -8.60 -12.26
C ILE A 156 6.58 -7.66 -12.77
N PHE A 157 5.76 -7.19 -11.85
CA PHE A 157 4.68 -6.27 -12.09
C PHE A 157 5.08 -4.91 -11.54
N TYR A 158 5.32 -3.95 -12.43
CA TYR A 158 5.77 -2.62 -12.05
C TYR A 158 4.61 -1.64 -12.19
N LEU A 159 4.13 -1.09 -11.07
CA LEU A 159 3.04 -0.12 -11.10
C LEU A 159 3.50 1.21 -11.69
N TRP A 160 2.76 1.69 -12.69
CA TRP A 160 2.96 2.99 -13.35
C TRP A 160 4.41 3.21 -13.80
N SER A 161 4.93 2.29 -14.63
CA SER A 161 6.33 2.28 -15.06
C SER A 161 6.74 3.43 -15.98
N ASN A 162 5.86 4.40 -16.26
CA ASN A 162 6.08 5.54 -17.16
C ASN A 162 7.26 6.45 -16.72
N HIS A 163 7.83 6.19 -15.54
CA HIS A 163 9.01 6.86 -15.00
C HIS A 163 10.16 5.88 -14.68
N SER A 164 10.18 4.70 -15.33
CA SER A 164 11.22 3.69 -15.13
C SER A 164 12.60 4.25 -15.50
N ASP A 165 13.54 4.07 -14.57
CA ASP A 165 14.96 4.37 -14.71
C ASP A 165 15.60 3.40 -15.72
N GLU A 166 16.44 3.87 -16.64
CA GLU A 166 17.15 3.01 -17.60
C GLU A 166 17.92 1.90 -16.88
N HIS A 167 18.56 2.22 -15.76
CA HIS A 167 19.28 1.25 -14.93
C HIS A 167 18.36 0.15 -14.35
N ILE A 168 17.10 0.47 -14.07
CA ILE A 168 16.12 -0.55 -13.63
C ILE A 168 15.79 -1.48 -14.79
N ASN A 169 15.57 -0.93 -15.98
CA ASN A 169 15.23 -1.73 -17.15
C ASN A 169 16.39 -2.67 -17.56
N GLU A 170 17.63 -2.19 -17.49
CA GLU A 170 18.84 -3.00 -17.69
C GLU A 170 18.94 -4.14 -16.67
N TYR A 171 18.78 -3.84 -15.38
CA TYR A 171 18.86 -4.85 -14.32
C TYR A 171 17.74 -5.90 -14.42
N LEU A 172 16.61 -5.54 -15.00
CA LEU A 172 15.46 -6.42 -15.22
C LEU A 172 15.49 -7.16 -16.56
N GLN A 173 16.57 -7.01 -17.35
CA GLN A 173 16.70 -7.66 -18.65
C GLN A 173 16.56 -9.19 -18.51
N GLY A 174 15.79 -9.80 -19.43
CA GLY A 174 15.49 -11.23 -19.41
C GLY A 174 14.36 -11.64 -18.45
N ARG A 175 13.72 -10.69 -17.75
CA ARG A 175 12.51 -10.92 -16.96
C ARG A 175 11.27 -10.49 -17.75
N ASN A 176 10.12 -11.10 -17.45
CA ASN A 176 8.84 -10.64 -17.98
C ASN A 176 8.35 -9.46 -17.12
N LEU A 177 8.59 -8.25 -17.62
CA LEU A 177 8.15 -7.01 -17.01
C LEU A 177 6.77 -6.63 -17.54
N TYR A 178 5.82 -6.43 -16.64
CA TYR A 178 4.47 -5.94 -16.96
C TYR A 178 4.24 -4.62 -16.25
N SER A 179 3.89 -3.58 -17.00
CA SER A 179 3.43 -2.33 -16.39
C SER A 179 1.98 -2.50 -15.93
N LEU A 180 1.70 -2.12 -14.70
CA LEU A 180 0.34 -2.08 -14.17
C LEU A 180 -0.16 -0.64 -14.16
N GLY A 181 -1.00 -0.34 -15.14
CA GLY A 181 -1.60 0.98 -15.33
C GLY A 181 -0.63 2.00 -15.92
N ILE A 182 -1.21 3.11 -16.37
CA ILE A 182 -0.50 4.31 -16.79
C ILE A 182 -0.95 5.46 -15.91
N ILE A 183 -0.05 6.41 -15.64
CA ILE A 183 -0.46 7.67 -15.02
C ILE A 183 -1.15 8.46 -16.12
N GLU A 184 -2.41 8.79 -15.89
CA GLU A 184 -3.18 9.63 -16.80
C GLU A 184 -3.23 11.04 -16.25
N GLU A 185 -3.17 12.02 -17.15
CA GLU A 185 -3.30 13.41 -16.75
C GLU A 185 -4.76 13.72 -16.40
N SER A 186 -5.08 13.62 -15.11
CA SER A 186 -6.37 14.12 -14.61
C SER A 186 -6.36 15.65 -14.54
N ARG A 187 -7.47 16.28 -14.92
CA ARG A 187 -7.68 17.72 -14.72
C ARG A 187 -8.03 17.95 -13.26
N ILE A 188 -7.34 18.89 -12.64
CA ILE A 188 -7.54 19.23 -11.24
C ILE A 188 -7.96 20.68 -11.18
N LEU A 189 -9.13 20.91 -10.60
CA LEU A 189 -9.78 22.21 -10.57
C LEU A 189 -9.90 22.70 -9.14
N SER A 190 -9.70 24.00 -8.93
CA SER A 190 -10.11 24.66 -7.68
C SER A 190 -11.62 24.92 -7.74
N GLY A 191 -12.35 24.59 -6.68
CA GLY A 191 -13.79 24.86 -6.66
C GLY A 191 -14.43 24.64 -5.30
N LYS A 192 -15.57 25.27 -5.08
CA LYS A 192 -16.43 24.94 -3.94
C LYS A 192 -17.19 23.65 -4.25
N PRO A 193 -17.32 22.73 -3.29
CA PRO A 193 -18.07 21.52 -3.52
C PRO A 193 -19.55 21.86 -3.70
N ASP A 194 -20.14 21.34 -4.76
CA ASP A 194 -21.59 21.34 -4.91
C ASP A 194 -22.11 19.93 -4.67
N PHE A 195 -22.12 19.55 -3.39
CA PHE A 195 -22.66 18.28 -2.94
C PHE A 195 -24.19 18.20 -3.06
N ALA A 196 -24.86 19.27 -3.48
CA ALA A 196 -26.32 19.37 -3.57
C ALA A 196 -26.89 18.97 -4.95
N LYS A 197 -26.05 18.69 -5.95
CA LYS A 197 -26.48 18.38 -7.33
C LYS A 197 -27.21 17.05 -7.54
N GLY A 198 -27.55 16.32 -6.47
CA GLY A 198 -28.20 15.01 -6.56
C GLY A 198 -27.38 13.98 -7.35
N ARG A 199 -26.05 14.04 -7.19
CA ARG A 199 -25.08 13.15 -7.84
C ARG A 199 -24.36 12.29 -6.82
N ARG A 200 -23.71 11.24 -7.32
CA ARG A 200 -22.73 10.48 -6.53
C ARG A 200 -21.44 11.25 -6.47
N VAL A 201 -20.85 11.28 -5.28
CA VAL A 201 -19.62 12.01 -5.03
C VAL A 201 -18.62 11.09 -4.34
N LEU A 202 -17.42 10.99 -4.89
CA LEU A 202 -16.27 10.36 -4.24
C LEU A 202 -15.42 11.45 -3.59
N VAL A 203 -15.24 11.37 -2.27
CA VAL A 203 -14.36 12.28 -1.53
C VAL A 203 -13.16 11.49 -1.02
N TYR A 204 -11.97 11.85 -1.49
CA TYR A 204 -10.73 11.35 -0.92
C TYR A 204 -10.45 12.02 0.43
N ALA A 205 -10.49 11.22 1.50
CA ALA A 205 -10.22 11.62 2.87
C ALA A 205 -9.35 10.56 3.56
N ASN A 206 -8.14 10.96 3.93
CA ASN A 206 -7.11 10.12 4.54
C ASN A 206 -6.70 10.60 5.94
N ARG A 207 -7.40 11.60 6.50
CA ARG A 207 -7.20 12.10 7.86
C ARG A 207 -8.45 11.90 8.72
N ASN A 208 -8.25 11.45 9.95
CA ASN A 208 -9.34 11.28 10.92
C ASN A 208 -10.09 12.59 11.22
N THR A 209 -9.39 13.73 11.19
CA THR A 209 -9.99 15.06 11.36
C THR A 209 -11.00 15.36 10.25
N THR A 210 -10.62 15.06 9.00
CA THR A 210 -11.46 15.23 7.81
C THR A 210 -12.68 14.32 7.88
N LEU A 211 -12.49 13.03 8.21
CA LEU A 211 -13.60 12.09 8.39
C LEU A 211 -14.60 12.54 9.47
N ARG A 212 -14.11 13.06 10.61
CA ARG A 212 -14.98 13.59 11.68
C ARG A 212 -15.74 14.84 11.23
N SER A 213 -15.10 15.72 10.47
CA SER A 213 -15.73 16.91 9.91
C SER A 213 -16.93 16.53 9.04
N PHE A 214 -16.75 15.60 8.08
CA PHE A 214 -17.86 15.11 7.24
C PHE A 214 -18.94 14.41 8.05
N ALA A 215 -18.59 13.53 8.99
CA ALA A 215 -19.56 12.83 9.83
C ALA A 215 -20.47 13.77 10.63
N SER A 216 -20.00 14.98 10.96
CA SER A 216 -20.78 15.99 11.67
C SER A 216 -21.83 16.72 10.80
N ALA A 217 -21.69 16.68 9.47
CA ALA A 217 -22.48 17.47 8.52
C ALA A 217 -23.91 16.94 8.24
N ARG A 218 -24.34 15.84 8.90
CA ARG A 218 -25.69 15.23 8.77
C ARG A 218 -26.16 14.96 7.32
N GLN A 219 -25.26 14.57 6.43
CA GLN A 219 -25.60 14.12 5.08
C GLN A 219 -25.57 12.57 5.00
N PRO A 220 -26.22 11.94 4.01
CA PRO A 220 -26.06 10.52 3.74
C PRO A 220 -24.61 10.21 3.33
N LEU A 221 -23.87 9.52 4.20
CA LEU A 221 -22.46 9.20 4.01
C LEU A 221 -22.25 7.68 3.97
N SER A 222 -21.49 7.23 2.97
CA SER A 222 -20.85 5.93 2.95
C SER A 222 -19.37 6.11 3.29
N ILE A 223 -18.86 5.46 4.34
CA ILE A 223 -17.49 5.65 4.82
C ILE A 223 -16.73 4.34 4.72
N GLU A 224 -15.82 4.25 3.75
CA GLU A 224 -14.91 3.10 3.60
C GLU A 224 -13.45 3.45 3.98
N ALA A 225 -13.12 4.74 4.09
CA ALA A 225 -11.82 5.21 4.55
C ALA A 225 -11.44 4.58 5.91
N GLY A 226 -10.24 3.99 5.99
CA GLY A 226 -9.75 3.31 7.19
C GLY A 226 -10.33 1.90 7.44
N VAL A 227 -11.26 1.41 6.61
CA VAL A 227 -11.77 0.04 6.72
C VAL A 227 -10.75 -0.93 6.10
N ASN A 228 -10.10 -1.74 6.94
CA ASN A 228 -9.08 -2.71 6.50
C ASN A 228 -9.67 -4.04 5.97
N ASP A 229 -10.96 -4.29 6.17
CA ASP A 229 -11.66 -5.47 5.67
C ASP A 229 -12.27 -5.18 4.29
N MET A 230 -11.70 -5.80 3.26
CA MET A 230 -12.13 -5.59 1.87
C MET A 230 -13.57 -6.04 1.60
N ARG A 231 -14.11 -7.01 2.35
CA ARG A 231 -15.52 -7.43 2.19
C ARG A 231 -16.46 -6.37 2.71
N LYS A 232 -16.12 -5.76 3.85
CA LYS A 232 -16.88 -4.62 4.39
C LYS A 232 -16.82 -3.44 3.45
N ARG A 233 -15.64 -3.12 2.90
CA ARG A 233 -15.49 -2.09 1.86
C ARG A 233 -16.37 -2.35 0.64
N ASN A 234 -16.34 -3.58 0.11
CA ASN A 234 -17.18 -3.98 -1.03
C ASN A 234 -18.67 -3.84 -0.73
N THR A 235 -19.09 -4.14 0.49
CA THR A 235 -20.49 -3.99 0.91
C THR A 235 -20.89 -2.52 0.95
N ILE A 236 -20.09 -1.66 1.59
CA ILE A 236 -20.31 -0.21 1.63
C ILE A 236 -20.41 0.37 0.22
N ARG A 237 -19.48 -0.03 -0.66
CA ARG A 237 -19.42 0.45 -2.04
C ARG A 237 -20.61 -0.01 -2.89
N ARG A 238 -21.07 -1.26 -2.72
CA ARG A 238 -22.28 -1.75 -3.39
C ARG A 238 -23.52 -0.97 -2.95
N THR A 239 -23.66 -0.70 -1.65
CA THR A 239 -24.76 0.13 -1.13
C THR A 239 -24.71 1.54 -1.73
N PHE A 240 -23.52 2.16 -1.78
CA PHE A 240 -23.34 3.46 -2.41
C PHE A 240 -23.73 3.47 -3.90
N LEU A 241 -23.32 2.46 -4.66
CA LEU A 241 -23.65 2.34 -6.08
C LEU A 241 -25.13 2.05 -6.36
N GLN A 242 -25.87 1.52 -5.38
CA GLN A 242 -27.32 1.33 -5.48
C GLN A 242 -28.10 2.62 -5.21
N ALA A 243 -27.53 3.56 -4.45
CA ALA A 243 -28.14 4.86 -4.21
C ALA A 243 -27.99 5.76 -5.46
N PRO A 244 -29.01 6.54 -5.86
CA PRO A 244 -28.92 7.45 -7.01
C PRO A 244 -27.97 8.63 -6.74
N GLU A 245 -27.83 9.02 -5.48
CA GLU A 245 -26.99 10.12 -5.00
C GLU A 245 -26.34 9.77 -3.66
N GLY A 246 -25.33 10.53 -3.27
CA GLY A 246 -24.69 10.39 -1.96
C GLY A 246 -23.19 10.61 -2.01
N ILE A 247 -22.56 10.56 -0.84
CA ILE A 247 -21.12 10.79 -0.70
C ILE A 247 -20.43 9.52 -0.20
N LEU A 248 -19.38 9.11 -0.92
CA LEU A 248 -18.46 8.05 -0.53
C LEU A 248 -17.14 8.65 -0.03
N LEU A 249 -16.83 8.50 1.25
CA LEU A 249 -15.54 8.86 1.83
C LEU A 249 -14.56 7.69 1.67
N SER A 250 -13.48 7.90 0.92
CA SER A 250 -12.46 6.88 0.62
C SER A 250 -11.05 7.37 0.95
N ASP A 251 -10.19 6.48 1.42
CA ASP A 251 -8.74 6.72 1.58
C ASP A 251 -7.95 6.38 0.29
N GLY A 252 -8.66 6.11 -0.82
CA GLY A 252 -8.08 5.79 -2.12
C GLY A 252 -7.64 4.33 -2.30
N VAL A 253 -7.94 3.44 -1.36
CA VAL A 253 -7.76 1.99 -1.57
C VAL A 253 -8.78 1.48 -2.59
N ASN A 254 -8.28 0.91 -3.69
CA ASN A 254 -9.11 0.34 -4.75
C ASN A 254 -9.69 -1.01 -4.31
N THR A 255 -10.97 -1.26 -4.61
CA THR A 255 -11.65 -2.53 -4.31
C THR A 255 -11.65 -3.55 -5.44
N GLY A 256 -11.25 -3.17 -6.64
CA GLY A 256 -11.06 -4.07 -7.79
C GLY A 256 -12.33 -4.62 -8.44
N THR A 257 -13.53 -4.46 -7.86
CA THR A 257 -14.72 -5.22 -8.34
C THR A 257 -15.96 -4.37 -8.65
N ALA A 258 -15.92 -3.05 -8.48
CA ALA A 258 -17.02 -2.17 -8.88
C ALA A 258 -16.48 -0.77 -9.17
N ARG A 259 -16.49 -0.39 -10.45
CA ARG A 259 -16.11 0.95 -10.90
C ARG A 259 -17.22 1.94 -10.55
N LEU A 260 -16.82 3.18 -10.28
CA LEU A 260 -17.72 4.27 -9.95
C LEU A 260 -18.17 4.95 -11.24
N THR A 261 -19.47 4.89 -11.53
CA THR A 261 -20.11 5.54 -12.69
C THR A 261 -20.86 6.78 -12.26
N ASN A 262 -20.90 7.81 -13.10
CA ASN A 262 -21.55 9.10 -12.87
C ASN A 262 -21.18 9.69 -11.50
N THR A 263 -19.87 9.77 -11.23
CA THR A 263 -19.34 10.14 -9.90
C THR A 263 -18.37 11.31 -9.99
N ASP A 264 -18.71 12.42 -9.33
CA ASP A 264 -17.82 13.57 -9.20
C ASP A 264 -16.73 13.29 -8.13
N VAL A 265 -15.48 13.70 -8.38
CA VAL A 265 -14.35 13.39 -7.48
C VAL A 265 -13.82 14.63 -6.78
N TYR A 266 -13.69 14.56 -5.45
CA TYR A 266 -13.12 15.63 -4.62
C TYR A 266 -11.95 15.12 -3.79
N PHE A 267 -10.87 15.90 -3.75
CA PHE A 267 -9.77 15.70 -2.82
C PHE A 267 -9.98 16.60 -1.58
N ALA A 268 -10.49 16.02 -0.49
CA ALA A 268 -10.61 16.71 0.79
C ALA A 268 -9.28 16.79 1.53
N ASP A 269 -8.47 15.73 1.44
CA ASP A 269 -7.09 15.74 1.90
C ASP A 269 -6.14 15.72 0.70
N ILE A 270 -4.92 16.24 0.87
CA ILE A 270 -3.91 16.24 -0.19
C ILE A 270 -3.29 14.84 -0.34
N PRO A 271 -3.33 14.23 -1.53
CA PRO A 271 -2.56 13.02 -1.81
C PRO A 271 -1.06 13.26 -1.61
N TYR A 272 -0.32 12.27 -1.07
CA TYR A 272 1.14 12.44 -0.88
C TYR A 272 1.94 12.28 -2.18
N SER A 273 1.31 11.87 -3.28
CA SER A 273 1.94 11.75 -4.59
C SER A 273 0.86 11.71 -5.69
N ILE A 274 1.30 11.89 -6.94
CA ILE A 274 0.46 11.66 -8.12
C ILE A 274 -0.10 10.24 -8.16
N TYR A 275 0.66 9.25 -7.67
CA TYR A 275 0.22 7.85 -7.65
C TYR A 275 -0.99 7.65 -6.72
N GLU A 276 -1.02 8.33 -5.57
CA GLU A 276 -2.20 8.27 -4.69
C GLU A 276 -3.42 8.95 -5.31
N ALA A 277 -3.23 10.06 -6.02
CA ALA A 277 -4.30 10.68 -6.79
C ALA A 277 -4.80 9.73 -7.88
N GLN A 278 -3.87 9.11 -8.63
CA GLN A 278 -4.19 8.12 -9.66
C GLN A 278 -4.98 6.94 -9.09
N MET A 279 -4.63 6.42 -7.90
CA MET A 279 -5.41 5.36 -7.25
C MET A 279 -6.86 5.72 -6.96
N VAL A 280 -7.16 7.01 -6.74
CA VAL A 280 -8.52 7.50 -6.56
C VAL A 280 -9.21 7.57 -7.93
N MET A 281 -8.56 8.17 -8.91
CA MET A 281 -9.10 8.35 -10.26
C MET A 281 -9.32 7.01 -10.99
N ASP A 282 -8.45 6.03 -10.75
CA ASP A 282 -8.55 4.69 -11.30
C ASP A 282 -9.83 3.97 -10.86
N GLN A 283 -10.54 4.47 -9.84
CA GLN A 283 -11.78 3.84 -9.38
C GLN A 283 -12.99 4.20 -10.25
N LEU A 284 -12.90 5.24 -11.07
CA LEU A 284 -13.94 5.63 -12.02
C LEU A 284 -14.11 4.59 -13.14
N ALA A 285 -15.31 4.52 -13.70
CA ALA A 285 -15.61 3.66 -14.84
C ALA A 285 -14.99 4.19 -16.14
N ALA A 286 -14.86 3.31 -17.13
CA ALA A 286 -14.41 3.69 -18.46
C ALA A 286 -15.39 4.72 -19.07
N GLY A 287 -14.86 5.79 -19.66
CA GLY A 287 -15.66 6.86 -20.26
C GLY A 287 -16.14 7.95 -19.30
N GLU A 288 -15.83 7.84 -18.00
CA GLU A 288 -16.04 8.94 -17.05
C GLU A 288 -14.99 10.04 -17.23
N ASP A 289 -15.40 11.28 -17.03
CA ASP A 289 -14.48 12.42 -17.03
C ASP A 289 -13.48 12.30 -15.88
N LYS A 290 -12.19 12.31 -16.20
CA LYS A 290 -11.11 12.29 -15.20
C LYS A 290 -10.82 13.70 -14.67
N GLU A 291 -11.87 14.35 -14.18
CA GLU A 291 -11.80 15.65 -13.52
C GLU A 291 -11.97 15.46 -12.01
N ALA A 292 -11.20 16.23 -11.24
CA ALA A 292 -11.29 16.24 -9.78
C ALA A 292 -11.18 17.65 -9.23
N TRP A 293 -11.89 17.91 -8.14
CA TRP A 293 -11.88 19.20 -7.45
C TRP A 293 -11.08 19.14 -6.15
N THR A 294 -10.35 20.19 -5.83
CA THR A 294 -9.63 20.32 -4.56
C THR A 294 -10.50 21.02 -3.52
N LEU A 295 -10.51 20.50 -2.28
CA LEU A 295 -11.14 21.16 -1.12
C LEU A 295 -10.11 21.55 -0.05
N PHE A 296 -8.88 21.08 -0.20
CA PHE A 296 -7.75 21.43 0.66
C PHE A 296 -7.18 22.80 0.30
N ASN A 297 -6.39 23.36 1.21
CA ASN A 297 -5.71 24.65 1.03
C ASN A 297 -4.19 24.55 1.28
N ASP A 298 -3.51 25.69 1.29
CA ASP A 298 -2.06 25.74 1.52
C ASP A 298 -1.65 25.24 2.92
N ASP A 299 -2.48 25.43 3.94
CA ASP A 299 -2.21 24.90 5.29
C ASP A 299 -2.16 23.36 5.28
N ASP A 300 -2.98 22.72 4.44
CA ASP A 300 -2.94 21.27 4.25
C ASP A 300 -1.65 20.80 3.58
N LEU A 301 -1.09 21.59 2.64
CA LEU A 301 0.21 21.33 2.02
C LEU A 301 1.32 21.44 3.07
N HIS A 302 1.30 22.51 3.87
CA HIS A 302 2.24 22.73 4.96
C HIS A 302 2.17 21.62 6.00
N PHE A 303 0.97 21.14 6.34
CA PHE A 303 0.77 20.00 7.23
C PHE A 303 1.45 18.74 6.68
N ASN A 304 1.18 18.36 5.42
CA ASN A 304 1.77 17.16 4.81
C ASN A 304 3.30 17.27 4.76
N ARG A 305 3.83 18.44 4.40
CA ARG A 305 5.29 18.70 4.39
C ARG A 305 5.90 18.54 5.77
N HIS A 306 5.27 19.09 6.80
CA HIS A 306 5.73 18.96 8.19
C HIS A 306 5.65 17.51 8.68
N TYR A 307 4.56 16.81 8.37
CA TYR A 307 4.40 15.38 8.65
C TYR A 307 5.53 14.53 8.06
N LEU A 308 5.86 14.74 6.78
CA LEU A 308 6.96 14.02 6.12
C LEU A 308 8.33 14.37 6.71
N LYS A 309 8.55 15.62 7.16
CA LYS A 309 9.80 16.02 7.82
C LYS A 309 10.02 15.29 9.15
N ARG A 310 8.95 15.06 9.92
CA ARG A 310 9.02 14.31 11.19
C ARG A 310 9.15 12.82 10.96
N THR A 311 8.29 12.26 10.10
CA THR A 311 8.26 10.82 9.79
C THR A 311 9.54 10.36 9.12
N TYR A 312 10.13 11.19 8.26
CA TYR A 312 11.38 10.89 7.59
C TYR A 312 12.40 11.98 7.95
N PRO A 313 13.23 11.79 8.97
CA PRO A 313 14.13 12.82 9.46
C PRO A 313 15.23 13.13 8.42
N LYS A 314 15.77 14.34 8.46
CA LYS A 314 16.98 14.69 7.70
C LYS A 314 18.24 14.19 8.41
N VAL A 315 19.34 14.14 7.67
CA VAL A 315 20.66 13.71 8.16
C VAL A 315 21.07 14.47 9.42
N GLU A 316 20.84 15.78 9.47
CA GLU A 316 21.27 16.62 10.58
C GLU A 316 20.56 16.24 11.89
N LEU A 317 19.28 15.88 11.83
CA LEU A 317 18.53 15.46 13.03
C LEU A 317 19.04 14.12 13.55
N ILE A 318 19.27 13.15 12.65
CA ILE A 318 19.80 11.82 12.99
C ILE A 318 21.17 11.96 13.67
N GLN A 319 22.06 12.78 13.11
CA GLN A 319 23.39 13.05 13.66
C GLN A 319 23.33 13.70 15.04
N LYS A 320 22.48 14.71 15.23
CA LYS A 320 22.34 15.39 16.53
C LYS A 320 21.77 14.46 17.61
N VAL A 321 20.80 13.62 17.28
CA VAL A 321 20.24 12.63 18.22
C VAL A 321 21.28 11.54 18.55
N LEU A 322 22.05 11.07 17.57
CA LEU A 322 23.18 10.17 17.82
C LEU A 322 24.23 10.82 18.72
N ALA A 323 24.55 12.10 18.53
CA ALA A 323 25.48 12.84 19.39
C ALA A 323 24.97 12.96 20.83
N TYR A 324 23.67 13.21 21.01
CA TYR A 324 23.02 13.17 22.32
C TYR A 324 23.21 11.81 23.01
N PHE A 325 22.93 10.70 22.30
CA PHE A 325 23.10 9.36 22.88
C PHE A 325 24.56 9.04 23.22
N LYS A 326 25.51 9.46 22.38
CA LYS A 326 26.96 9.32 22.69
C LYS A 326 27.35 10.10 23.94
N LYS A 327 26.80 11.30 24.15
CA LYS A 327 27.05 12.14 25.33
C LYS A 327 26.58 11.48 26.63
N LEU A 328 25.53 10.66 26.60
CA LEU A 328 25.05 9.94 27.77
C LEU A 328 26.05 8.89 28.29
N GLN A 329 26.97 8.41 27.44
CA GLN A 329 27.96 7.37 27.76
C GLN A 329 27.36 6.11 28.42
N ARG A 330 26.16 5.73 27.98
CA ARG A 330 25.45 4.53 28.47
C ARG A 330 25.43 3.46 27.39
N ASN A 331 25.56 2.19 27.80
CA ASN A 331 25.39 1.05 26.90
C ASN A 331 23.91 0.68 26.70
N GLN A 332 23.04 1.07 27.63
CA GLN A 332 21.61 0.85 27.56
C GLN A 332 20.83 1.99 28.22
N LEU A 333 19.61 2.20 27.76
CA LEU A 333 18.66 3.17 28.29
C LEU A 333 17.31 2.50 28.44
N ASN A 334 16.67 2.62 29.60
CA ASN A 334 15.30 2.21 29.82
C ASN A 334 14.56 3.38 30.47
N THR A 335 13.61 3.99 29.75
CA THR A 335 12.96 5.23 30.19
C THR A 335 11.60 5.42 29.56
N ASP A 336 10.80 6.31 30.13
CA ASP A 336 9.57 6.79 29.50
C ASP A 336 9.89 7.61 28.23
N ILE A 337 9.15 7.36 27.16
CA ILE A 337 9.36 7.97 25.84
C ILE A 337 9.19 9.49 25.89
N ASN A 338 8.24 10.01 26.68
CA ASN A 338 8.01 11.45 26.74
C ASN A 338 9.16 12.14 27.47
N ARG A 339 9.64 11.54 28.57
CA ARG A 339 10.84 12.04 29.28
C ARG A 339 12.06 12.06 28.37
N LEU A 340 12.28 10.99 27.60
CA LEU A 340 13.38 10.95 26.64
C LEU A 340 13.25 12.02 25.56
N CYS A 341 12.05 12.18 24.99
CA CYS A 341 11.79 13.20 23.99
C CYS A 341 12.02 14.61 24.54
N SER A 342 11.59 14.89 25.78
CA SER A 342 11.88 16.16 26.46
C SER A 342 13.38 16.39 26.63
N SER A 343 14.13 15.40 27.14
CA SER A 343 15.58 15.55 27.33
C SER A 343 16.35 15.73 26.03
N ILE A 344 15.91 15.09 24.94
CA ILE A 344 16.48 15.32 23.60
C ILE A 344 16.07 16.71 23.10
N GLY A 345 14.82 17.11 23.28
CA GLY A 345 14.30 18.43 22.92
C GLY A 345 15.08 19.57 23.58
N ASP A 346 15.36 19.44 24.88
CA ASP A 346 16.18 20.38 25.66
C ASP A 346 17.61 20.47 25.10
N TYR A 347 18.20 19.33 24.73
CA TYR A 347 19.53 19.28 24.12
C TYR A 347 19.56 19.92 22.72
N LEU A 348 18.50 19.72 21.93
CA LEU A 348 18.39 20.23 20.56
C LEU A 348 17.85 21.67 20.51
N GLN A 349 17.33 22.19 21.62
CA GLN A 349 16.58 23.45 21.70
C GLN A 349 15.41 23.49 20.69
N SER A 350 14.65 22.39 20.63
CA SER A 350 13.56 22.23 19.65
C SER A 350 12.39 21.43 20.22
N ASP A 351 11.20 21.62 19.65
CA ASP A 351 10.04 20.76 19.93
C ASP A 351 10.27 19.35 19.37
N PHE A 352 10.82 18.47 20.21
CA PHE A 352 11.12 17.08 19.85
C PHE A 352 10.10 16.14 20.46
N LYS A 353 9.42 15.34 19.63
CA LYS A 353 8.35 14.42 20.05
C LYS A 353 8.68 12.98 19.67
N SER A 354 7.83 12.06 20.12
CA SER A 354 7.93 10.64 19.79
C SER A 354 7.89 10.37 18.27
N ALA A 355 7.15 11.19 17.53
CA ALA A 355 7.09 11.15 16.06
C ALA A 355 8.44 11.48 15.39
N ASP A 356 9.35 12.17 16.09
CA ASP A 356 10.70 12.47 15.63
C ASP A 356 11.70 11.38 16.08
N LEU A 357 11.53 10.87 17.31
CA LEU A 357 12.41 9.85 17.89
C LEU A 357 12.32 8.49 17.19
N ILE A 358 11.10 7.99 16.96
CA ILE A 358 10.90 6.62 16.46
C ILE A 358 11.57 6.42 15.09
N PRO A 359 11.39 7.31 14.09
CA PRO A 359 12.10 7.22 12.82
C PRO A 359 13.63 7.23 12.96
N VAL A 360 14.16 8.08 13.85
CA VAL A 360 15.61 8.16 14.08
C VAL A 360 16.14 6.85 14.66
N LEU A 361 15.46 6.27 15.65
CA LEU A 361 15.84 4.97 16.22
C LEU A 361 15.74 3.84 15.20
N HIS A 362 14.72 3.88 14.33
CA HIS A 362 14.57 2.91 13.25
C HIS A 362 15.77 2.93 12.30
N ILE A 363 16.15 4.12 11.83
CA ILE A 363 17.34 4.32 10.98
C ILE A 363 18.60 3.87 11.70
N MET A 364 18.79 4.26 12.97
CA MET A 364 19.95 3.83 13.76
C MET A 364 20.02 2.31 13.93
N ALA A 365 18.87 1.63 14.05
CA ALA A 365 18.81 0.18 14.17
C ALA A 365 19.16 -0.54 12.85
N GLU A 366 18.66 -0.06 11.70
CA GLU A 366 19.08 -0.59 10.39
C GLU A 366 20.58 -0.43 10.15
N LEU A 367 21.18 0.63 10.69
CA LEU A 367 22.61 0.91 10.59
C LEU A 367 23.45 0.17 11.66
N GLY A 368 22.84 -0.71 12.45
CA GLY A 368 23.52 -1.49 13.49
C GLY A 368 24.06 -0.66 14.66
N LEU A 369 23.49 0.52 14.93
CA LEU A 369 23.90 1.41 16.01
C LEU A 369 23.15 1.17 17.32
N CYS A 370 21.94 0.61 17.24
CA CYS A 370 21.17 0.24 18.43
C CYS A 370 20.14 -0.86 18.13
N GLU A 371 19.67 -1.49 19.19
CA GLU A 371 18.40 -2.23 19.22
C GLU A 371 17.44 -1.45 20.11
N TYR A 372 16.15 -1.44 19.78
CA TYR A 372 15.16 -0.80 20.63
C TYR A 372 13.85 -1.59 20.69
N GLN A 373 13.16 -1.48 21.82
CA GLN A 373 11.85 -2.06 22.06
C GLN A 373 10.97 -1.07 22.80
N LYS A 374 9.69 -1.01 22.41
CA LYS A 374 8.70 -0.14 23.04
C LYS A 374 7.59 -0.99 23.65
N LYS A 375 7.32 -0.81 24.95
CA LYS A 375 6.19 -1.42 25.66
C LYS A 375 5.37 -0.34 26.35
N GLY A 376 4.23 0.03 25.77
CA GLY A 376 3.45 1.17 26.23
C GLY A 376 4.23 2.48 26.09
N SER A 377 4.39 3.23 27.17
CA SER A 377 5.20 4.45 27.19
C SER A 377 6.69 4.20 27.47
N ILE A 378 7.06 2.99 27.87
CA ILE A 378 8.44 2.63 28.21
C ILE A 378 9.21 2.23 26.93
N MET A 379 10.40 2.79 26.77
CA MET A 379 11.34 2.52 25.69
C MET A 379 12.64 1.94 26.28
N ALA A 380 13.04 0.77 25.80
CA ALA A 380 14.34 0.19 26.04
C ALA A 380 15.21 0.33 24.79
N ILE A 381 16.42 0.88 24.93
CA ILE A 381 17.40 1.07 23.86
C ILE A 381 18.72 0.46 24.31
N LYS A 382 19.28 -0.43 23.51
CA LYS A 382 20.61 -1.02 23.71
C LYS A 382 21.53 -0.50 22.61
N PHE A 383 22.59 0.20 22.98
CA PHE A 383 23.54 0.76 22.02
C PHE A 383 24.57 -0.29 21.63
N ILE A 384 24.84 -0.39 20.33
CA ILE A 384 25.82 -1.32 19.76
C ILE A 384 27.10 -0.54 19.48
N LYS A 385 28.24 -1.07 19.94
CA LYS A 385 29.54 -0.50 19.58
C LYS A 385 29.83 -0.86 18.13
N SER A 386 29.69 0.10 17.23
CA SER A 386 30.10 -0.06 15.84
C SER A 386 31.62 -0.25 15.76
N HIS A 387 32.06 -1.28 15.05
CA HIS A 387 33.47 -1.46 14.67
C HIS A 387 33.88 -0.51 13.53
N ASN A 388 32.92 0.03 12.78
CA ASN A 388 33.14 0.98 11.70
C ASN A 388 33.10 2.42 12.25
N SER A 389 34.09 3.23 11.84
CA SER A 389 34.19 4.65 12.20
C SER A 389 33.18 5.53 11.45
N THR A 390 32.69 5.06 10.31
CA THR A 390 31.71 5.75 9.45
C THR A 390 30.50 4.86 9.17
N VAL A 391 29.33 5.49 9.03
CA VAL A 391 28.06 4.84 8.77
C VAL A 391 27.44 5.50 7.54
N ASN A 392 26.99 4.70 6.58
CA ASN A 392 26.37 5.21 5.37
C ASN A 392 24.85 5.18 5.49
N LEU A 393 24.19 6.35 5.44
CA LEU A 393 22.72 6.42 5.44
C LEU A 393 22.07 5.74 4.23
N GLY A 394 22.83 5.56 3.15
CA GLY A 394 22.41 4.78 1.99
C GLY A 394 22.16 3.30 2.30
N ASP A 395 22.58 2.82 3.48
CA ASP A 395 22.34 1.46 3.94
C ASP A 395 21.04 1.30 4.75
N SER A 396 20.38 2.42 5.10
CA SER A 396 19.08 2.45 5.79
C SER A 396 17.93 2.48 4.78
N LEU A 397 17.18 1.39 4.67
CA LEU A 397 16.01 1.28 3.81
C LEU A 397 14.92 2.28 4.23
N TYR A 398 14.69 2.48 5.53
CA TYR A 398 13.73 3.46 6.03
C TYR A 398 14.08 4.89 5.58
N TYR A 399 15.37 5.25 5.65
CA TYR A 399 15.84 6.55 5.19
C TYR A 399 15.62 6.74 3.69
N LEU A 400 15.98 5.73 2.88
CA LEU A 400 15.80 5.75 1.43
C LEU A 400 14.33 5.86 1.03
N GLU A 401 13.43 5.12 1.71
CA GLU A 401 11.98 5.21 1.51
C GLU A 401 11.49 6.64 1.74
N GLY A 402 11.96 7.27 2.82
CA GLY A 402 11.63 8.65 3.14
C GLY A 402 12.10 9.68 2.11
N GLN A 403 13.23 9.43 1.44
CA GLN A 403 13.69 10.29 0.35
C GLN A 403 12.78 10.18 -0.87
N VAL A 404 12.32 8.97 -1.21
CA VAL A 404 11.38 8.74 -2.31
C VAL A 404 10.04 9.40 -2.02
N GLU A 405 9.47 9.19 -0.83
CA GLU A 405 8.20 9.79 -0.41
C GLU A 405 8.24 11.33 -0.48
N LYS A 406 9.31 11.96 0.01
CA LYS A 406 9.50 13.42 -0.09
C LYS A 406 9.65 13.90 -1.53
N LYS A 407 10.40 13.15 -2.35
CA LYS A 407 10.62 13.50 -3.75
C LYS A 407 9.30 13.48 -4.52
N GLU A 408 8.50 12.43 -4.35
CA GLU A 408 7.21 12.30 -5.04
C GLU A 408 6.17 13.31 -4.52
N PHE A 409 6.20 13.66 -3.22
CA PHE A 409 5.37 14.74 -2.69
C PHE A 409 5.75 16.11 -3.28
N ASN A 410 7.04 16.46 -3.31
CA ASN A 410 7.50 17.71 -3.91
C ASN A 410 7.23 17.77 -5.43
N ARG A 411 7.30 16.62 -6.11
CA ARG A 411 6.89 16.52 -7.52
C ARG A 411 5.41 16.80 -7.67
N TRP A 412 4.58 16.16 -6.85
CA TRP A 412 3.14 16.37 -6.87
C TRP A 412 2.73 17.81 -6.56
N GLU A 413 3.34 18.43 -5.56
CA GLU A 413 3.11 19.84 -5.21
C GLU A 413 3.39 20.77 -6.41
N ARG A 414 4.49 20.56 -7.14
CA ARG A 414 4.79 21.32 -8.37
C ARG A 414 3.73 21.12 -9.45
N GLU A 415 3.26 19.89 -9.64
CA GLU A 415 2.22 19.58 -10.63
C GLU A 415 0.86 20.18 -10.24
N LEU A 416 0.50 20.18 -8.95
CA LEU A 416 -0.67 20.88 -8.45
C LEU A 416 -0.58 22.38 -8.72
N ASN A 417 0.57 23.01 -8.44
CA ASN A 417 0.74 24.44 -8.65
C ASN A 417 0.57 24.82 -10.13
N LYS A 418 1.18 24.05 -11.04
CA LYS A 418 0.98 24.24 -12.49
C LYS A 418 -0.49 24.12 -12.89
N LYS A 419 -1.19 23.10 -12.39
CA LYS A 419 -2.60 22.84 -12.75
C LYS A 419 -3.57 23.86 -12.19
N LEU A 420 -3.32 24.35 -10.97
CA LEU A 420 -4.23 25.26 -10.27
C LEU A 420 -3.96 26.74 -10.57
N TYR A 421 -2.70 27.09 -10.86
CA TYR A 421 -2.27 28.49 -10.98
C TYR A 421 -1.60 28.84 -12.31
N GLY A 422 -1.25 27.86 -13.15
CA GLY A 422 -0.86 28.09 -14.55
C GLY A 422 0.53 28.68 -14.79
N ASP A 423 1.50 28.49 -13.86
CA ASP A 423 2.89 28.95 -14.02
C ASP A 423 3.73 28.09 -14.98
#